data_AF-A0A444QEY3-F1
#
_entry.id   AF-A0A444QEY3-F1
#
_cell.length_a   1.000
_cell.length_b   1.000
_cell.length_c   1.000
_cell.angle_alpha   90.00
_cell.angle_beta   90.00
_cell.angle_gamma   90.00
#
_symmetry.space_group_name_H-M   'P 1'
#
loop_
_entity.id
_entity.type
_entity.pdbx_description
1 polymer ?
#
loop_
_entity_poly.entity_id
_entity_poly.type
_entity_poly.pdbx_seq_one_letter_code
_entity_poly.pdbx_strand_id
1 'polypeptide(L)'
;MRLKKMGMFGVAIALVSLTAGCTHDEAYVDKFSGRPTDAPPATESSYGPEARWSETGNVLITTWGSSSCPSTPSAISLLTPSVVLVELAPPPDGACTADMAATTFEMELPEEAQESRIESAIVGEQKVQLPPFG
;
A
#
# COMPACT_ATOMS: atom_id res chain seq x y z
N MET A 1 -59.19 35.11 34.60
CA MET A 1 -59.37 33.89 33.78
C MET A 1 -57.97 33.24 33.62
N ARG A 2 -57.50 32.39 34.53
CA ARG A 2 -57.61 30.90 34.57
C ARG A 2 -57.36 30.19 33.23
N LEU A 3 -56.10 29.69 33.09
CA LEU A 3 -55.64 28.41 32.47
C LEU A 3 -55.90 28.19 30.96
N LYS A 4 -55.05 27.55 30.14
CA LYS A 4 -54.41 26.23 30.31
C LYS A 4 -53.57 25.85 29.05
N LYS A 5 -52.58 24.96 29.24
CA LYS A 5 -51.97 23.97 28.30
C LYS A 5 -50.94 24.51 27.29
N MET A 6 -49.65 24.17 27.32
CA MET A 6 -48.92 22.88 27.42
C MET A 6 -49.01 22.01 26.17
N GLY A 7 -47.85 21.78 25.54
CA GLY A 7 -47.59 20.85 24.43
C GLY A 7 -46.56 21.47 23.47
N MET A 8 -45.50 20.83 23.00
CA MET A 8 -45.03 19.45 23.10
C MET A 8 -43.55 19.50 22.66
N PHE A 9 -42.63 18.97 23.47
CA PHE A 9 -41.23 18.80 23.11
C PHE A 9 -41.14 17.78 21.95
N GLY A 10 -40.91 18.26 20.74
CA GLY A 10 -40.56 17.42 19.59
C GLY A 10 -39.06 17.17 19.57
N VAL A 11 -38.60 16.10 20.21
CA VAL A 11 -37.23 15.60 20.07
C VAL A 11 -37.18 14.79 18.77
N ALA A 12 -36.69 15.39 17.69
CA ALA A 12 -36.34 14.67 16.48
C ALA A 12 -34.99 13.96 16.71
N ILE A 13 -35.04 12.67 17.00
CA ILE A 13 -33.85 11.82 17.04
C ILE A 13 -33.44 11.55 15.60
N ALA A 14 -32.48 12.31 15.10
CA ALA A 14 -31.78 11.98 13.87
C ALA A 14 -30.93 10.72 14.12
N LEU A 15 -31.37 9.60 13.56
CA LEU A 15 -30.60 8.35 13.50
C LEU A 15 -29.38 8.58 12.58
N VAL A 16 -28.24 8.89 13.18
CA VAL A 16 -26.94 8.90 12.49
C VAL A 16 -26.48 7.45 12.39
N SER A 17 -26.63 6.86 11.21
CA SER A 17 -26.09 5.53 10.89
C SER A 17 -24.57 5.63 10.80
N LEU A 18 -23.87 5.25 11.87
CA LEU A 18 -22.42 5.01 11.82
C LEU A 18 -22.18 3.70 11.07
N THR A 19 -21.95 3.79 9.75
CA THR A 19 -21.33 2.68 9.02
C THR A 19 -19.89 2.57 9.48
N ALA A 20 -19.64 1.72 10.47
CA ALA A 20 -18.29 1.24 10.77
C ALA A 20 -17.84 0.34 9.61
N GLY A 21 -17.38 0.96 8.52
CA GLY A 21 -16.55 0.28 7.55
C GLY A 21 -15.23 -0.04 8.24
N CYS A 22 -14.86 -1.31 8.31
CA CYS A 22 -13.49 -1.68 8.65
C CYS A 22 -12.59 -1.15 7.54
N THR A 23 -12.05 0.05 7.70
CA THR A 23 -10.89 0.46 6.89
C THR A 23 -9.75 -0.44 7.36
N HIS A 24 -9.41 -1.46 6.58
CA HIS A 24 -8.11 -2.07 6.70
C HIS A 24 -7.20 -1.13 5.92
N ASP A 25 -6.39 -0.35 6.63
CA ASP A 25 -5.31 0.44 6.05
C ASP A 25 -4.24 -0.54 5.55
N GLU A 26 -4.52 -1.18 4.40
CA GLU A 26 -3.47 -1.87 3.65
C GLU A 26 -2.53 -0.76 3.14
N ALA A 27 -1.21 -0.97 3.23
CA ALA A 27 -0.24 0.02 2.75
C ALA A 27 -0.12 0.06 1.20
N TYR A 28 -0.97 -0.67 0.51
CA TYR A 28 -1.01 -0.81 -0.94
C TYR A 28 -2.46 -0.75 -1.44
N VAL A 29 -2.65 -0.17 -2.62
CA VAL A 29 -3.97 -0.03 -3.27
C VAL A 29 -4.33 -1.22 -4.15
N ASP A 30 -3.33 -1.96 -4.62
CA ASP A 30 -3.53 -3.21 -5.35
C ASP A 30 -2.39 -4.22 -5.12
N LYS A 31 -2.70 -5.50 -5.33
CA LYS A 31 -1.75 -6.62 -5.21
C LYS A 31 -2.05 -7.68 -6.26
N PHE A 32 -1.00 -8.11 -6.96
CA PHE A 32 -1.11 -9.21 -7.92
C PHE A 32 0.11 -10.13 -7.89
N SER A 33 -0.12 -11.39 -8.29
CA SER A 33 0.93 -12.39 -8.42
C SER A 33 1.78 -12.13 -9.67
N GLY A 34 3.09 -12.31 -9.55
CA GLY A 34 4.04 -12.12 -10.64
C GLY A 34 4.74 -10.75 -10.61
N ARG A 35 5.29 -10.37 -11.76
CA ARG A 35 5.95 -9.08 -12.01
C ARG A 35 5.06 -8.27 -12.97
N PRO A 36 5.13 -6.93 -12.97
CA PRO A 36 4.50 -6.10 -13.99
C PRO A 36 4.81 -6.59 -15.41
N THR A 37 3.85 -6.50 -16.33
CA THR A 37 3.99 -7.08 -17.69
C THR A 37 5.08 -6.43 -18.55
N ASP A 38 5.46 -5.21 -18.22
CA ASP A 38 6.54 -4.44 -18.84
C ASP A 38 7.92 -4.73 -18.22
N ALA A 39 8.01 -5.64 -17.24
CA ALA A 39 9.27 -6.07 -16.66
C ALA A 39 10.20 -6.65 -17.74
N PRO A 40 11.51 -6.32 -17.69
CA PRO A 40 12.51 -7.14 -18.36
C PRO A 40 12.41 -8.60 -17.90
N PRO A 41 12.71 -9.60 -18.75
CA PRO A 41 12.72 -11.00 -18.35
C PRO A 41 13.52 -11.23 -17.06
N ALA A 42 13.00 -12.08 -16.17
CA ALA A 42 13.69 -12.40 -14.91
C ALA A 42 14.95 -13.21 -15.21
N THR A 43 16.02 -12.89 -14.48
CA THR A 43 17.27 -13.66 -14.43
C THR A 43 17.51 -14.11 -12.99
N GLU A 44 18.51 -14.96 -12.77
CA GLU A 44 18.90 -15.39 -11.41
C GLU A 44 19.28 -14.22 -10.48
N SER A 45 19.69 -13.08 -11.04
CA SER A 45 19.95 -11.86 -10.26
C SER A 45 18.71 -11.04 -9.95
N SER A 46 17.53 -11.45 -10.43
CA SER A 46 16.26 -10.74 -10.24
C SER A 46 15.56 -11.09 -8.94
N TYR A 47 16.02 -12.08 -8.16
CA TYR A 47 15.38 -12.52 -6.90
C TYR A 47 15.48 -11.51 -5.72
N GLY A 48 15.85 -10.25 -5.99
CA GLY A 48 15.75 -9.14 -5.05
C GLY A 48 14.48 -8.32 -5.29
N PRO A 49 14.13 -7.41 -4.37
CA PRO A 49 13.02 -6.50 -4.58
C PRO A 49 13.25 -5.65 -5.84
N GLU A 50 12.16 -5.26 -6.49
CA GLU A 50 12.16 -4.33 -7.62
C GLU A 50 11.17 -3.21 -7.36
N ALA A 51 11.44 -2.03 -7.89
CA ALA A 51 10.51 -0.91 -7.89
C ALA A 51 10.32 -0.39 -9.32
N ARG A 52 9.07 -0.15 -9.70
CA ARG A 52 8.69 0.50 -10.97
C ARG A 52 7.57 1.51 -10.73
N TRP A 53 7.30 2.32 -11.72
CA TRP A 53 6.15 3.20 -11.74
C TRP A 53 4.95 2.49 -12.36
N SER A 54 3.76 2.71 -11.81
CA SER A 54 2.51 2.43 -12.51
C SER A 54 2.19 3.56 -13.49
N GLU A 55 1.23 3.33 -14.38
CA GLU A 55 0.73 4.37 -15.29
C GLU A 55 0.03 5.54 -14.55
N THR A 56 -0.39 5.31 -13.30
CA THR A 56 -1.08 6.29 -12.45
C THR A 56 -0.13 7.10 -11.56
N GLY A 57 1.17 6.82 -11.59
CA GLY A 57 2.17 7.49 -10.74
C GLY A 57 2.38 6.84 -9.37
N ASN A 58 1.80 5.67 -9.13
CA ASN A 58 2.07 4.87 -7.95
C ASN A 58 3.36 4.07 -8.10
N VAL A 59 3.91 3.62 -6.98
CA VAL A 59 5.09 2.76 -6.96
C VAL A 59 4.67 1.29 -6.92
N LEU A 60 5.07 0.53 -7.93
CA LEU A 60 4.94 -0.92 -8.01
C LEU A 60 6.16 -1.56 -7.33
N ILE A 61 5.98 -2.12 -6.14
CA ILE A 61 7.00 -2.87 -5.43
C ILE A 61 6.80 -4.36 -5.68
N THR A 62 7.79 -4.99 -6.30
CA THR A 62 7.81 -6.45 -6.45
C THR A 62 8.72 -7.05 -5.41
N THR A 63 8.22 -8.01 -4.64
CA THR A 63 9.01 -8.81 -3.71
C THR A 63 9.03 -10.28 -4.13
N TRP A 64 10.03 -11.01 -3.66
CA TRP A 64 10.16 -12.44 -3.88
C TRP A 64 10.02 -13.17 -2.56
N GLY A 65 9.14 -14.16 -2.54
CA GLY A 65 8.86 -14.96 -1.35
C GLY A 65 8.02 -16.17 -1.70
N SER A 66 7.51 -16.84 -0.67
CA SER A 66 6.56 -17.92 -0.87
C SER A 66 5.30 -17.38 -1.53
N SER A 67 4.78 -18.05 -2.56
CA SER A 67 3.51 -17.64 -3.19
C SER A 67 2.34 -17.56 -2.20
N SER A 68 2.37 -18.37 -1.12
CA SER A 68 1.39 -18.34 -0.04
C SER A 68 1.71 -17.33 1.07
N CYS A 69 2.95 -16.83 1.14
CA CYS A 69 3.44 -15.88 2.14
C CYS A 69 4.41 -14.86 1.50
N PRO A 70 3.91 -13.92 0.69
CA PRO A 70 4.78 -12.91 0.10
C PRO A 70 5.29 -11.94 1.16
N SER A 71 6.51 -11.45 0.99
CA SER A 71 7.05 -10.34 1.77
C SER A 71 6.25 -9.08 1.45
N THR A 72 5.29 -8.75 2.31
CA THR A 72 4.25 -7.74 2.04
C THR A 72 4.71 -6.37 2.56
N PRO A 73 4.68 -5.31 1.74
CA PRO A 73 4.90 -3.96 2.23
C PRO A 73 3.87 -3.54 3.30
N SER A 74 4.33 -2.90 4.37
CA SER A 74 3.51 -2.42 5.48
C SER A 74 3.44 -0.90 5.58
N ALA A 75 4.33 -0.19 4.91
CA ALA A 75 4.31 1.27 4.84
C ALA A 75 5.22 1.78 3.72
N ILE A 76 4.94 2.99 3.25
CA ILE A 76 5.82 3.79 2.41
C ILE A 76 5.96 5.20 2.99
N SER A 77 7.18 5.72 3.04
CA SER A 77 7.48 7.05 3.57
C SER A 77 8.58 7.73 2.75
N LEU A 78 8.59 9.07 2.74
CA LEU A 78 9.67 9.83 2.11
C LEU A 78 10.90 9.85 3.04
N LEU A 79 12.01 9.27 2.60
CA LEU A 79 13.25 9.25 3.36
C LEU A 79 14.13 10.47 3.03
N THR A 80 14.22 10.81 1.75
CA THR A 80 14.88 12.01 1.23
C THR A 80 14.10 12.54 0.03
N PRO A 81 14.39 13.75 -0.48
CA PRO A 81 13.67 14.29 -1.65
C PRO A 81 13.68 13.46 -2.94
N SER A 82 14.51 12.41 -3.03
CA SER A 82 14.52 11.48 -4.17
C SER A 82 14.48 9.99 -3.79
N VAL A 83 14.24 9.70 -2.50
CA VAL A 83 14.27 8.32 -1.98
C VAL A 83 13.07 8.08 -1.08
N VAL A 84 12.31 7.03 -1.39
CA VAL A 84 11.28 6.50 -0.49
C VAL A 84 11.78 5.29 0.29
N LEU A 85 11.28 5.10 1.50
CA LEU A 85 11.47 3.90 2.30
C LEU A 85 10.20 3.07 2.26
N VAL A 86 10.35 1.78 1.97
CA VAL A 86 9.30 0.77 1.96
C VAL A 86 9.59 -0.23 3.05
N GLU A 87 8.75 -0.21 4.08
CA GLU A 87 8.83 -1.16 5.18
C GLU A 87 8.11 -2.45 4.79
N LEU A 88 8.67 -3.59 5.19
CA LEU A 88 8.06 -4.90 4.96
C LEU A 88 7.47 -5.41 6.28
N ALA A 89 6.26 -5.94 6.21
CA ALA A 89 5.65 -6.65 7.31
C ALA A 89 6.50 -7.86 7.71
N PRO A 90 6.50 -8.26 9.00
CA PRO A 90 7.05 -9.53 9.41
C PRO A 90 6.41 -10.68 8.60
N PRO A 91 7.17 -11.75 8.32
CA PRO A 91 6.61 -12.92 7.66
C PRO A 91 5.44 -13.47 8.50
N PRO A 92 4.33 -13.88 7.87
CA PRO A 92 3.16 -14.36 8.60
C PRO A 92 3.49 -15.63 9.38
N ASP A 93 2.85 -15.81 10.54
CA ASP A 93 2.95 -17.04 11.32
C ASP A 93 2.32 -18.21 10.56
N GLY A 94 3.07 -19.29 10.32
CA GLY A 94 2.55 -20.50 9.69
C GLY A 94 3.53 -21.22 8.77
N ALA A 95 3.04 -22.28 8.12
CA ALA A 95 3.80 -23.00 7.11
C ALA A 95 3.64 -22.31 5.75
N CYS A 96 4.71 -21.67 5.28
CA CYS A 96 4.79 -21.16 3.92
C CYS A 96 5.25 -22.28 2.96
N THR A 97 4.72 -22.31 1.74
CA THR A 97 5.19 -23.27 0.72
C THR A 97 6.60 -22.91 0.26
N ALA A 98 7.35 -23.89 -0.26
CA ALA A 98 8.74 -23.70 -0.71
C ALA A 98 8.86 -23.03 -2.10
N ASP A 99 7.78 -22.42 -2.60
CA ASP A 99 7.72 -21.90 -3.97
C ASP A 99 8.15 -20.45 -3.98
N MET A 100 9.33 -20.17 -4.54
CA MET A 100 9.78 -18.79 -4.74
C MET A 100 9.00 -18.16 -5.90
N ALA A 101 8.20 -17.14 -5.61
CA ALA A 101 7.40 -16.44 -6.59
C ALA A 101 7.46 -14.92 -6.38
N ALA A 102 7.40 -14.18 -7.48
CA ALA A 102 7.23 -12.74 -7.44
C ALA A 102 5.80 -12.38 -7.03
N THR A 103 5.65 -11.34 -6.21
CA THR A 103 4.36 -10.69 -5.91
C THR A 103 4.57 -9.18 -5.97
N THR A 104 3.66 -8.48 -6.64
CA THR A 104 3.73 -7.03 -6.79
C THR A 104 2.61 -6.35 -6.02
N PHE A 105 2.97 -5.23 -5.41
CA PHE A 105 2.10 -4.37 -4.63
C PHE A 105 2.16 -2.96 -5.23
N GLU A 106 1.02 -2.38 -5.53
CA GLU A 106 0.91 -0.99 -5.96
C GLU A 106 0.69 -0.09 -4.76
N MET A 107 1.59 0.86 -4.52
CA MET A 107 1.56 1.73 -3.35
C MET A 107 1.47 3.19 -3.78
N GLU A 108 0.52 3.91 -3.19
CA GLU A 108 0.44 5.35 -3.35
C GLU A 108 1.62 6.02 -2.65
N LEU A 109 2.18 7.06 -3.29
CA LEU A 109 3.18 7.87 -2.63
C LEU A 109 2.53 8.72 -1.52
N PRO A 110 3.22 8.87 -0.37
CA PRO A 110 2.76 9.79 0.66
C PRO A 110 2.73 11.23 0.10
N GLU A 111 1.85 12.08 0.62
CA GLU A 111 1.54 13.40 0.04
C GLU A 111 2.81 14.26 -0.17
N GLU A 112 3.75 14.21 0.77
CA GLU A 112 5.04 14.91 0.69
C GLU A 112 5.96 14.41 -0.45
N ALA A 113 5.75 13.20 -0.95
CA ALA A 113 6.54 12.59 -2.01
C ALA A 113 5.92 12.79 -3.41
N GLN A 114 4.65 13.20 -3.51
CA GLN A 114 3.95 13.30 -4.80
C GLN A 114 4.56 14.37 -5.73
N GLU A 115 5.08 15.46 -5.14
CA GLU A 115 5.78 16.51 -5.88
C GLU A 115 7.30 16.25 -6.03
N SER A 116 7.79 15.17 -5.43
CA SER A 116 9.21 14.81 -5.41
C SER A 116 9.59 13.98 -6.63
N ARG A 117 10.80 14.22 -7.17
CA ARG A 117 11.38 13.35 -8.19
C ARG A 117 11.99 12.13 -7.51
N ILE A 118 11.18 11.10 -7.28
CA ILE A 118 11.67 9.85 -6.70
C ILE A 118 12.52 9.09 -7.73
N GLU A 119 13.73 8.74 -7.34
CA GLU A 119 14.70 8.03 -8.17
C GLU A 119 14.94 6.61 -7.67
N SER A 120 14.72 6.37 -6.38
CA SER A 120 14.95 5.05 -5.76
C SER A 120 14.03 4.79 -4.59
N ALA A 121 13.86 3.51 -4.29
CA ALA A 121 13.23 3.04 -3.06
C ALA A 121 14.24 2.23 -2.24
N ILE A 122 14.14 2.28 -0.93
CA ILE A 122 14.76 1.31 -0.02
C ILE A 122 13.67 0.33 0.37
N VAL A 123 13.79 -0.94 -0.02
CA VAL A 123 12.83 -2.01 0.29
C VAL A 123 13.51 -3.00 1.23
N GLY A 124 13.06 -3.03 2.48
CA GLY A 124 13.80 -3.70 3.55
C GLY A 124 15.20 -3.08 3.70
N GLU A 125 16.25 -3.85 3.42
CA GLU A 125 17.64 -3.38 3.47
C GLU A 125 18.24 -3.04 2.10
N GLN A 126 17.47 -3.22 1.02
CA GLN A 126 17.98 -3.13 -0.35
C GLN A 126 17.54 -1.83 -1.02
N LYS A 127 18.50 -1.09 -1.57
CA LYS A 127 18.21 0.07 -2.43
C LYS A 127 17.94 -0.40 -3.86
N VAL A 128 16.77 -0.07 -4.38
CA VAL A 128 16.31 -0.38 -5.73
C VAL A 128 16.10 0.92 -6.51
N GLN A 129 16.57 0.96 -7.75
CA GLN A 129 16.39 2.12 -8.61
C GLN A 129 15.03 2.06 -9.29
N LEU A 130 14.30 3.18 -9.29
CA LEU A 130 13.15 3.33 -10.16
C LEU A 130 13.63 3.81 -11.55
N PRO A 131 13.01 3.32 -12.63
CA PRO A 131 13.19 3.97 -13.92
C PRO A 131 12.71 5.43 -13.85
N PRO A 132 13.18 6.32 -14.73
CA PRO A 132 12.58 7.65 -14.85
C PRO A 132 11.07 7.53 -15.02
N PHE A 133 10.31 8.29 -14.23
CA PHE A 133 8.89 8.44 -14.47
C PHE A 133 8.70 9.15 -15.82
N GLY A 134 7.77 8.65 -16.63
CA GLY A 134 7.54 9.06 -18.02
C GLY A 134 7.34 10.56 -18.18
#